data_AF-A0A6C0DDZ6-F1
#
_entry.id   AF-A0A6C0DDZ6-F1
#
_cell.length_a   1.000
_cell.length_b   1.000
_cell.length_c   1.000
_cell.angle_alpha   90.00
_cell.angle_beta   90.00
_cell.angle_gamma   90.00
#
_symmetry.space_group_name_H-M   'P 1'
#
loop_
_entity.id
_entity.type
_entity.pdbx_description
1 polymer ?
#
loop_
_entity_poly.entity_id
_entity_poly.type
_entity_poly.pdbx_seq_one_letter_code
_entity_poly.pdbx_strand_id
1 'polypeptide(L)'
;MEINGDSYHKPREDCAICLDDIETEWRELECRHRYHKKCIAEWIVVRAKCPMCMKNIKDNTIEDENSIWNTDPIIIRRFVLFIVLIMGAVIVTVICNS
;
A
#
# COMPACT_ATOMS: atom_id res chain seq x y z
N MET A 1 -30.70 40.62 24.18
CA MET A 1 -29.48 39.92 24.65
C MET A 1 -29.20 38.77 23.70
N GLU A 2 -27.99 38.78 23.16
CA GLU A 2 -27.14 37.62 22.83
C GLU A 2 -27.53 36.69 21.66
N ILE A 3 -26.94 37.02 20.49
CA ILE A 3 -26.23 36.19 19.46
C ILE A 3 -26.47 34.66 19.45
N ASN A 4 -26.68 33.97 18.32
CA ASN A 4 -25.70 33.63 17.27
C ASN A 4 -26.45 32.85 16.15
N GLY A 5 -26.31 33.18 14.87
CA GLY A 5 -25.08 32.88 14.13
C GLY A 5 -25.08 31.42 13.70
N ASP A 6 -26.04 31.02 12.87
CA ASP A 6 -26.03 29.80 12.07
C ASP A 6 -24.80 29.83 11.16
N SER A 7 -23.68 29.45 11.77
CA SER A 7 -22.36 29.40 11.20
C SER A 7 -22.38 28.53 9.95
N TYR A 8 -22.13 29.15 8.80
CA TYR A 8 -21.75 28.50 7.56
C TYR A 8 -20.59 27.55 7.85
N HIS A 9 -20.91 26.28 8.12
CA HIS A 9 -19.93 25.25 8.37
C HIS A 9 -19.31 24.93 7.01
N LYS A 10 -18.28 25.71 6.65
CA LYS A 10 -17.32 25.30 5.64
C LYS A 10 -16.95 23.87 5.99
N PRO A 11 -16.99 22.90 5.06
CA PRO A 11 -16.50 21.55 5.34
C PRO A 11 -15.01 21.68 5.59
N ARG A 12 -14.66 21.93 6.85
CA ARG A 12 -13.30 21.88 7.33
C ARG A 12 -12.97 20.39 7.32
N GLU A 13 -11.84 20.08 6.72
CA GLU A 13 -11.36 18.71 6.75
C GLU A 13 -10.83 18.51 8.15
N ASP A 14 -11.68 17.99 9.03
CA ASP A 14 -11.32 17.72 10.41
C ASP A 14 -10.59 16.38 10.49
N CYS A 15 -9.59 16.30 11.36
CA CYS A 15 -8.87 15.06 11.59
C CYS A 15 -9.76 14.13 12.41
N ALA A 16 -10.22 13.02 11.84
CA ALA A 16 -11.09 12.07 12.54
C ALA A 16 -10.42 11.33 13.72
N ILE A 17 -9.13 11.59 14.00
CA ILE A 17 -8.40 11.04 15.16
C ILE A 17 -8.45 12.00 16.35
N CYS A 18 -8.17 13.29 16.15
CA CYS A 18 -8.16 14.30 17.23
C CYS A 18 -9.35 15.25 17.22
N LEU A 19 -10.20 15.18 16.19
CA LEU A 19 -11.39 16.02 15.97
C LEU A 19 -11.06 17.52 15.87
N ASP A 20 -9.89 17.85 15.33
CA ASP A 20 -9.39 19.22 15.18
C ASP A 20 -9.07 19.54 13.71
N ASP A 21 -9.00 20.83 13.38
CA ASP A 21 -8.84 21.35 12.03
C ASP A 21 -7.51 20.91 11.39
N ILE A 22 -7.58 20.42 10.15
CA ILE A 22 -6.40 20.06 9.36
C ILE A 22 -5.91 21.29 8.56
N GLU A 23 -5.08 22.15 9.17
CA GLU A 23 -4.64 23.39 8.51
C GLU A 23 -3.36 23.26 7.65
N THR A 24 -2.32 22.56 8.12
CA THR A 24 -0.98 22.63 7.48
C THR A 24 -0.19 21.33 7.43
N GLU A 25 -0.41 20.40 8.37
CA GLU A 25 0.45 19.21 8.56
C GLU A 25 -0.33 17.91 8.37
N TRP A 26 -0.76 17.65 7.13
CA TRP A 26 -1.59 16.49 6.82
C TRP A 26 -0.96 15.46 5.91
N ARG A 27 -1.53 14.27 5.99
CA ARG A 27 -1.25 13.15 5.11
C ARG A 27 -2.57 12.61 4.59
N GLU A 28 -2.65 12.44 3.27
CA GLU A 28 -3.71 11.70 2.61
C GLU A 28 -3.26 10.27 2.38
N LEU A 29 -4.12 9.32 2.73
CA LEU A 29 -3.91 7.89 2.47
C LEU A 29 -4.37 7.54 1.05
N GLU A 30 -3.99 6.36 0.53
CA GLU A 30 -4.48 5.88 -0.78
C GLU A 30 -6.02 5.75 -0.86
N CYS A 31 -6.67 5.61 0.30
CA CYS A 31 -8.13 5.63 0.41
C CYS A 31 -8.74 7.04 0.39
N ARG A 32 -7.93 8.09 0.16
CA ARG A 32 -8.28 9.52 0.13
C ARG A 32 -8.80 10.13 1.43
N HIS A 33 -8.54 9.50 2.57
CA HIS A 33 -8.82 10.09 3.88
C HIS A 33 -7.61 10.88 4.36
N ARG A 34 -7.88 12.06 4.93
CA ARG A 34 -6.86 13.01 5.41
C ARG A 34 -6.84 13.06 6.94
N TYR A 35 -5.64 13.13 7.49
CA TYR A 35 -5.38 13.20 8.93
C TYR A 35 -4.13 14.06 9.16
N HIS A 36 -3.94 14.59 10.36
CA HIS A 36 -2.64 15.15 10.72
C HIS A 36 -1.55 14.08 10.63
N LYS A 37 -0.37 14.45 10.13
CA LYS A 37 0.79 13.55 10.00
C LYS A 37 1.13 12.86 11.33
N LYS A 38 1.07 13.61 12.44
CA LYS A 38 1.32 13.07 13.79
C LYS A 38 0.26 12.05 14.19
N CYS A 39 -1.02 12.42 14.06
CA CYS A 39 -2.13 11.55 14.45
C CYS A 39 -2.11 10.22 13.68
N ILE A 40 -1.92 10.27 12.36
CA ILE A 40 -1.87 9.04 11.57
C ILE A 40 -0.60 8.23 11.83
N ALA A 41 0.55 8.87 12.10
CA ALA A 41 1.77 8.17 12.45
C ALA A 41 1.66 7.38 13.76
N GLU A 42 1.04 7.97 14.80
CA GLU A 42 0.81 7.25 16.07
C GLU A 42 -0.24 6.14 15.89
N TRP A 43 -1.24 6.35 15.04
CA TRP A 43 -2.27 5.35 14.76
C TRP A 43 -1.71 4.10 14.06
N ILE A 44 -0.90 4.27 13.01
CA ILE A 44 -0.38 3.13 12.22
C ILE A 44 0.56 2.23 13.01
N VAL A 45 1.27 2.76 14.00
CA VAL A 45 2.11 1.97 14.91
C VAL A 45 1.29 0.93 15.68
N VAL A 46 0.02 1.25 15.99
CA VAL A 46 -0.88 0.34 16.72
C VAL A 46 -1.77 -0.44 15.76
N ARG A 47 -2.24 0.21 14.69
CA ARG A 47 -3.19 -0.33 13.71
C ARG A 47 -2.86 0.20 12.32
N ALA A 48 -2.26 -0.65 11.47
CA ALA A 48 -1.99 -0.36 10.06
C ALA A 48 -3.25 -0.30 9.16
N LYS A 49 -4.34 0.30 9.64
CA LYS A 49 -5.63 0.44 8.96
C LYS A 49 -6.16 1.86 9.09
N CYS A 50 -6.80 2.35 8.03
CA CYS A 50 -7.47 3.64 8.02
C CYS A 50 -8.58 3.71 9.08
N PRO A 51 -8.61 4.73 9.98
CA PRO A 51 -9.67 4.92 10.97
C PRO A 51 -11.08 5.02 10.38
N MET A 52 -11.21 5.61 9.19
CA MET A 52 -12.51 5.89 8.56
C MET A 52 -13.08 4.72 7.75
N CYS A 53 -12.24 3.94 7.06
CA CYS A 53 -12.72 2.90 6.13
C CYS A 53 -12.09 1.53 6.33
N MET A 54 -11.22 1.36 7.33
CA MET A 54 -10.60 0.08 7.69
C MET A 54 -9.72 -0.56 6.59
N LYS A 55 -9.45 0.14 5.49
CA LYS A 55 -8.47 -0.28 4.47
C LYS A 55 -7.06 -0.26 5.04
N ASN A 56 -6.25 -1.26 4.67
CA ASN A 56 -4.85 -1.31 5.09
C ASN A 56 -4.08 -0.10 4.56
N ILE A 57 -3.24 0.48 5.41
CA ILE A 57 -2.32 1.53 5.02
C ILE A 57 -1.08 0.81 4.52
N LYS A 58 -0.89 0.81 3.19
CA LYS A 58 0.30 0.24 2.59
C LYS A 58 1.46 1.19 2.88
N ASP A 59 2.20 0.89 3.93
CA ASP A 59 3.48 1.52 4.16
C ASP A 59 4.42 0.99 3.07
N ASN A 60 5.00 1.86 2.24
CA ASN A 60 6.11 1.49 1.34
C ASN A 60 7.38 1.09 2.12
N THR A 61 7.25 0.55 3.33
CA THR A 61 8.28 -0.26 3.96
C THR A 61 8.34 -1.54 3.14
N ILE A 62 9.22 -1.52 2.13
CA ILE A 62 9.78 -2.65 1.40
C ILE A 62 9.02 -3.92 1.74
N GLU A 63 7.95 -4.20 0.99
CA GLU A 63 7.34 -5.52 1.00
C GLU A 63 8.48 -6.48 0.73
N ASP A 64 8.79 -7.24 1.77
CA ASP A 64 9.70 -8.36 1.88
C ASP A 64 9.96 -9.01 0.52
N GLU A 65 11.22 -9.39 0.30
CA GLU A 65 11.88 -10.14 -0.79
C GLU A 65 11.13 -11.42 -1.29
N ASN A 66 9.81 -11.38 -1.45
CA ASN A 66 8.93 -12.50 -1.77
C ASN A 66 7.76 -12.11 -2.70
N SER A 67 7.72 -10.88 -3.24
CA SER A 67 6.82 -10.51 -4.34
C SER A 67 7.28 -11.03 -5.71
N ILE A 68 8.52 -11.52 -5.85
CA ILE A 68 9.03 -12.10 -7.11
C ILE A 68 8.31 -13.41 -7.49
N TRP A 69 7.83 -14.20 -6.51
CA TRP A 69 7.14 -15.47 -6.79
C TRP A 69 5.64 -15.33 -7.08
N ASN A 70 5.05 -14.14 -6.92
CA ASN A 70 3.61 -13.92 -7.07
C ASN A 70 3.22 -13.14 -8.35
N THR A 71 4.13 -13.03 -9.31
CA THR A 71 3.79 -12.54 -10.66
C THR A 71 3.12 -13.67 -11.43
N ASP A 72 2.04 -13.36 -12.15
CA ASP A 72 1.11 -14.30 -12.78
C ASP A 72 1.72 -15.65 -13.20
N PRO A 73 1.15 -16.79 -12.75
CA PRO A 73 1.70 -18.14 -12.98
C PRO A 73 1.86 -18.50 -14.45
N ILE A 74 1.33 -17.71 -15.39
CA ILE A 74 1.48 -17.88 -16.83
C ILE A 74 2.86 -17.41 -17.30
N ILE A 75 3.39 -16.29 -16.79
CA ILE A 75 4.68 -15.73 -17.22
C ILE A 75 5.81 -16.54 -16.60
N ILE A 76 5.73 -16.80 -15.28
CA ILE A 76 6.73 -17.61 -14.57
C ILE A 76 6.76 -19.03 -15.14
N ARG A 77 5.60 -19.65 -15.42
CA ARG A 77 5.57 -20.98 -16.05
C ARG A 77 6.17 -20.98 -17.44
N ARG A 78 6.00 -19.91 -18.23
CA ARG A 78 6.64 -19.81 -19.56
C ARG A 78 8.15 -19.65 -19.46
N PHE A 79 8.65 -18.82 -18.55
CA PHE A 79 10.10 -18.63 -18.35
C PHE A 79 10.76 -19.87 -17.76
N VAL A 80 10.17 -20.48 -16.73
CA VAL A 80 10.68 -21.70 -16.10
C VAL A 80 10.66 -22.86 -17.09
N LEU A 81 9.59 -23.04 -17.89
CA LEU A 81 9.56 -24.06 -18.94
C LEU A 81 10.63 -23.78 -20.01
N PHE A 82 10.86 -22.53 -20.39
CA PHE A 82 11.91 -22.19 -21.36
C PHE A 82 13.31 -22.51 -20.82
N ILE A 83 13.58 -22.19 -19.55
CA ILE A 83 14.86 -22.47 -18.89
C ILE A 83 15.07 -23.98 -18.74
N VAL A 84 14.05 -24.72 -18.30
CA VAL A 84 14.13 -26.19 -18.17
C VAL A 84 14.32 -26.86 -19.54
N LEU A 85 13.70 -26.35 -20.60
CA LEU A 85 13.89 -26.85 -21.97
C LEU A 85 15.29 -26.55 -22.50
N ILE A 86 15.83 -25.35 -22.27
CA ILE A 86 17.20 -24.98 -22.69
C ILE A 86 18.22 -25.82 -21.94
N MET A 87 18.11 -25.93 -20.61
CA MET A 87 19.03 -26.73 -19.81
C MET A 87 18.92 -28.22 -20.17
N GLY A 88 17.71 -28.72 -20.42
CA GLY A 88 17.49 -30.08 -20.92
C GLY A 88 18.15 -30.32 -22.29
N ALA A 89 18.03 -29.38 -23.23
CA ALA A 89 18.65 -29.48 -24.54
C ALA A 89 20.19 -29.45 -24.45
N VAL A 90 20.76 -28.59 -23.59
CA VAL A 90 22.22 -28.54 -23.35
C VAL A 90 22.69 -29.87 -22.77
N ILE A 91 22.00 -30.40 -21.75
CA ILE A 91 22.34 -31.70 -21.15
C ILE A 91 22.28 -32.82 -22.20
N VAL A 92 21.22 -32.87 -23.03
CA VAL A 92 21.09 -33.86 -24.11
C VAL A 92 22.19 -33.73 -25.15
N THR A 93 22.57 -32.52 -25.55
CA THR A 93 23.67 -32.31 -26.51
C THR A 93 25.03 -32.69 -25.95
N VAL A 94 25.29 -32.45 -24.65
CA VAL A 94 26.53 -32.85 -23.99
C VAL A 94 26.62 -34.37 -23.87
N ILE A 95 25.51 -35.06 -23.57
CA ILE A 95 25.47 -36.52 -23.48
C ILE A 95 25.56 -37.18 -24.86
N CYS A 96 24.90 -36.64 -25.88
CA CYS A 96 24.95 -37.19 -27.25
C CYS A 96 26.22 -36.83 -28.03
N ASN A 97 27.01 -35.85 -27.59
CA ASN A 97 28.30 -35.48 -28.19
C ASN A 97 29.50 -36.14 -27.47
N SER A 98 29.24 -37.17 -26.65
CA SER A 98 30.26 -38.00 -25.99
C SER A 98 30.19 -39.46 -26.44
#